data_AF-A0A4U6T743-F1
#
_entry.id   AF-A0A4U6T743-F1
#
_cell.length_a   1.000
_cell.length_b   1.000
_cell.length_c   1.000
_cell.angle_alpha   90.00
_cell.angle_beta   90.00
_cell.angle_gamma   90.00
#
_symmetry.space_group_name_H-M   'P 1'
#
loop_
_entity.id
_entity.type
_entity.pdbx_description
1 polymer ?
#
loop_
_entity_poly.entity_id
_entity_poly.type
_entity_poly.pdbx_seq_one_letter_code
_entity_poly.pdbx_strand_id
1 'polypeptide(L)'
;MDQDQRAVFSVDDCGIIGTSGQLIVRDGDGNAILFIHKKGGVVQALSVNNWWRGYLTNYGEPSKLVFSLQDPKPVLCMKGDVQVTVEPKERNRHWDYEVTASFVQRSCAIKNRAGHVAAQNGVKGMLAGRDLYQVVVQPGL
;
A
#
# COMPACT_ATOMS: atom_id res chain seq x y z
N MET A 1 -17.49 -11.71 -25.08
CA MET A 1 -16.86 -10.81 -24.09
C MET A 1 -17.69 -10.91 -22.84
N ASP A 2 -17.23 -11.65 -21.84
CA ASP A 2 -17.61 -11.42 -20.44
C ASP A 2 -16.63 -12.24 -19.59
N GLN A 3 -15.64 -11.57 -19.01
CA GLN A 3 -14.98 -12.10 -17.84
C GLN A 3 -15.46 -11.18 -16.74
N ASP A 4 -16.31 -11.71 -15.86
CA ASP A 4 -16.73 -11.10 -14.60
C ASP A 4 -15.50 -10.53 -13.87
N GLN A 5 -15.16 -9.27 -14.16
CA GLN A 5 -14.19 -8.51 -13.38
C GLN A 5 -14.93 -8.00 -12.15
N ARG A 6 -15.37 -8.93 -11.30
CA ARG A 6 -15.94 -8.59 -10.00
C ARG A 6 -14.84 -7.92 -9.19
N ALA A 7 -15.09 -6.71 -8.74
CA ALA A 7 -14.16 -6.00 -7.89
C ALA A 7 -13.95 -6.81 -6.60
N VAL A 8 -12.70 -7.19 -6.32
CA VAL A 8 -12.35 -7.89 -5.08
C VAL A 8 -12.22 -6.89 -3.93
N PHE A 9 -11.70 -5.71 -4.24
CA PHE A 9 -11.60 -4.58 -3.31
C PHE A 9 -11.89 -3.27 -4.03
N SER A 10 -12.43 -2.29 -3.30
CA SER A 10 -12.45 -0.88 -3.71
C SER A 10 -11.63 -0.04 -2.74
N VAL A 11 -11.06 1.06 -3.22
CA VAL A 11 -10.31 2.01 -2.40
C VAL A 11 -10.96 3.38 -2.52
N ASP A 12 -11.43 3.90 -1.40
CA ASP A 12 -12.01 5.24 -1.32
C ASP A 12 -11.03 6.18 -0.63
N ASP A 13 -10.84 7.37 -1.20
CA ASP A 13 -10.33 8.49 -0.41
C ASP A 13 -11.37 8.80 0.67
N CYS A 14 -10.94 9.24 1.86
CA CYS A 14 -11.83 9.47 3.00
C CYS A 14 -12.92 10.55 2.78
N GLY A 15 -13.12 11.09 1.57
CA GLY A 15 -14.31 11.83 1.14
C GLY A 15 -14.53 13.20 1.81
N ILE A 16 -13.83 13.50 2.89
CA ILE A 16 -13.85 14.81 3.52
C ILE A 16 -12.84 15.67 2.77
N ILE A 17 -13.36 16.66 2.05
CA ILE A 17 -12.61 17.78 1.48
C ILE A 17 -11.64 18.29 2.55
N GLY A 18 -10.38 17.88 2.50
CA GLY A 18 -9.31 18.37 3.39
C GLY A 18 -8.38 17.35 4.07
N THR A 19 -8.72 16.05 4.23
CA THR A 19 -7.78 15.09 4.86
C THR A 19 -6.96 14.30 3.85
N SER A 20 -6.02 15.00 3.19
CA SER A 20 -4.97 14.35 2.39
C SER A 20 -4.25 13.28 3.21
N GLY A 21 -4.21 12.04 2.68
CA GLY A 21 -3.46 10.93 3.28
C GLY A 21 -4.29 9.94 4.10
N GLN A 22 -5.59 9.80 3.85
CA GLN A 22 -6.44 8.76 4.43
C GLN A 22 -7.17 7.97 3.34
N LEU A 23 -7.07 6.64 3.39
CA LEU A 23 -7.69 5.71 2.45
C LEU A 23 -8.48 4.64 3.21
N ILE A 24 -9.61 4.22 2.66
CA ILE A 24 -10.39 3.08 3.15
C ILE A 24 -10.43 2.02 2.06
N VAL A 25 -10.02 0.80 2.38
CA VAL A 25 -10.20 -0.38 1.51
C VAL A 25 -11.45 -1.11 1.95
N ARG A 26 -12.31 -1.43 0.98
CA ARG A 26 -13.54 -2.20 1.17
C ARG A 26 -13.47 -3.51 0.41
N ASP A 27 -14.16 -4.54 0.91
CA ASP A 27 -14.37 -5.79 0.20
C ASP A 27 -15.40 -5.65 -0.94
N GLY A 28 -15.63 -6.73 -1.68
CA GLY A 28 -16.59 -6.78 -2.79
C GLY A 28 -18.06 -6.59 -2.39
N ASP A 29 -18.37 -6.61 -1.09
CA ASP A 29 -19.70 -6.35 -0.54
C ASP A 29 -19.82 -4.91 0.03
N GLY A 30 -18.73 -4.14 0.01
CA GLY A 30 -18.67 -2.75 0.45
C GLY A 30 -18.31 -2.55 1.93
N ASN A 31 -18.01 -3.62 2.66
CA ASN A 31 -17.59 -3.51 4.06
C ASN A 31 -16.17 -2.95 4.13
N ALA A 32 -15.94 -1.96 4.99
CA ALA A 32 -14.59 -1.50 5.26
C ALA A 32 -13.79 -2.63 5.93
N ILE A 33 -12.63 -2.95 5.37
CA ILE A 33 -11.72 -3.99 5.90
C ILE A 33 -10.37 -3.43 6.35
N LEU A 34 -9.96 -2.28 5.80
CA LEU A 34 -8.66 -1.69 6.11
C LEU A 34 -8.73 -0.16 6.02
N PHE A 35 -8.24 0.51 7.05
CA PHE A 35 -8.02 1.95 7.09
C PHE A 35 -6.52 2.23 7.00
N ILE A 36 -6.12 2.99 6.00
CA ILE A 36 -4.72 3.37 5.77
C ILE A 36 -4.61 4.88 5.99
N HIS A 37 -3.69 5.31 6.84
CA HIS A 37 -3.45 6.74 7.01
C HIS A 37 -1.96 7.07 7.03
N LYS A 38 -1.65 8.23 6.44
CA LYS A 38 -0.37 8.89 6.52
C LYS A 38 -0.27 9.64 7.85
N LYS A 39 0.85 9.51 8.57
CA LYS A 39 1.13 10.36 9.72
C LYS A 39 1.17 11.82 9.27
N GLY A 40 0.57 12.72 10.03
CA GLY A 40 0.55 14.15 9.77
C GLY A 40 1.34 14.97 10.79
N GLY A 41 1.25 16.30 10.68
CA GLY A 41 1.78 17.25 11.66
C GLY A 41 3.29 17.51 11.58
N VAL A 42 3.81 18.27 12.56
CA VAL A 42 5.19 18.76 12.61
C VAL A 42 6.22 17.63 12.56
N VAL A 43 5.95 16.51 13.25
CA VAL A 43 6.83 15.34 13.25
C VAL A 43 6.96 14.73 11.85
N GLN A 44 5.85 14.64 11.09
CA GLN A 44 5.93 14.19 9.70
C GLN A 44 6.63 15.21 8.82
N ALA A 45 6.43 16.52 9.02
CA ALA A 45 7.09 17.57 8.25
C ALA A 45 8.62 17.48 8.38
N LEU A 46 9.12 17.23 9.60
CA LEU A 46 10.55 17.10 9.92
C LEU A 46 11.14 15.72 9.63
N SER A 47 10.32 14.69 9.44
CA SER A 47 10.80 13.34 9.10
C SER A 47 11.39 13.27 7.70
N VAL A 48 12.47 12.50 7.53
CA VAL A 48 13.06 12.18 6.22
C VAL A 48 12.17 11.28 5.36
N ASN A 49 11.29 10.51 6.00
CA ASN A 49 10.40 9.56 5.34
C ASN A 49 8.93 9.87 5.66
N ASN A 50 8.05 9.68 4.68
CA ASN A 50 6.60 9.58 4.87
C ASN A 50 6.29 8.27 5.61
N TRP A 51 5.48 8.36 6.66
CA TRP A 51 5.00 7.18 7.39
C TRP A 51 3.53 6.95 7.13
N TRP A 52 3.20 5.72 6.77
CA TRP A 52 1.85 5.23 6.61
C TRP A 52 1.60 4.07 7.56
N ARG A 53 0.34 3.90 7.96
CA ARG A 53 -0.08 2.80 8.84
C ARG A 53 -1.43 2.27 8.39
N GLY A 54 -1.54 0.94 8.34
CA GLY A 54 -2.75 0.22 7.97
C GLY A 54 -3.37 -0.50 9.16
N TYR A 55 -4.68 -0.34 9.32
CA TYR A 55 -5.43 -0.85 10.47
C TYR A 55 -6.64 -1.63 10.00
N LEU A 56 -6.92 -2.78 10.61
CA LEU A 56 -8.19 -3.47 10.37
C LEU A 56 -9.34 -2.63 10.94
N THR A 57 -10.36 -2.45 10.12
CA THR A 57 -11.58 -1.73 10.50
C THR A 57 -12.55 -2.69 11.15
N ASN A 58 -12.28 -3.04 12.40
CA ASN A 58 -13.20 -3.81 13.23
C ASN A 58 -14.12 -2.80 13.93
N TYR A 59 -15.43 -2.87 13.72
CA TYR A 59 -16.38 -2.04 14.46
C TYR A 59 -16.31 -2.39 15.96
N GLY A 60 -15.71 -1.52 16.78
CA GLY A 60 -15.83 -1.56 18.25
C GLY A 60 -14.57 -1.79 19.08
N GLU A 61 -13.40 -2.00 18.47
CA GLU A 61 -12.10 -2.14 19.18
C GLU A 61 -11.09 -1.10 18.67
N PRO A 62 -10.03 -0.75 19.43
CA PRO A 62 -8.92 -0.01 18.85
C PRO A 62 -8.45 -0.77 17.60
N SER A 63 -8.47 -0.09 16.46
CA SER A 63 -8.21 -0.71 15.17
C SER A 63 -6.84 -1.42 15.20
N LYS A 64 -6.81 -2.71 14.83
CA LYS A 64 -5.59 -3.51 14.91
C LYS A 64 -4.62 -3.06 13.84
N LEU A 65 -3.46 -2.54 14.22
CA LEU A 65 -2.37 -2.23 13.29
C LEU A 65 -1.88 -3.53 12.65
N VAL A 66 -1.93 -3.60 11.32
CA VAL A 66 -1.51 -4.79 10.53
C VAL A 66 -0.30 -4.53 9.65
N PHE A 67 -0.01 -3.28 9.31
CA PHE A 67 1.26 -2.92 8.72
C PHE A 67 1.65 -1.47 8.96
N SER A 68 2.94 -1.19 8.84
CA SER A 68 3.49 0.15 8.71
C SER A 68 4.32 0.25 7.43
N LEU A 69 4.28 1.41 6.78
CA LEU A 69 5.00 1.68 5.53
C LEU A 69 5.81 2.96 5.66
N GLN A 70 7.04 2.91 5.18
CA GLN A 70 7.98 4.01 5.15
C GLN A 70 8.36 4.33 3.71
N ASP A 71 7.98 5.52 3.26
CA ASP A 71 8.18 6.01 1.90
C ASP A 71 9.17 7.19 1.91
N PRO A 72 10.36 7.07 1.31
CA PRO A 72 11.36 8.14 1.31
C PRO A 72 10.85 9.43 0.67
N LYS A 73 11.06 10.57 1.33
CA LYS A 73 10.61 11.84 0.74
C LYS A 73 11.49 12.22 -0.46
N PRO A 74 10.89 12.60 -1.60
CA PRO A 74 11.65 13.00 -2.79
C PRO A 74 12.60 14.19 -2.56
N VAL A 75 12.23 15.09 -1.64
CA VAL A 75 12.90 16.38 -1.38
C VAL A 75 14.34 16.20 -0.89
N LEU A 76 14.69 15.05 -0.31
CA LEU A 76 16.01 14.80 0.28
C LEU A 76 16.94 13.99 -0.64
N CYS A 77 16.55 13.69 -1.88
CA CYS A 77 17.34 12.87 -2.82
C CYS A 77 17.84 11.53 -2.24
N MET A 78 17.18 11.02 -1.19
CA MET A 78 17.52 9.73 -0.63
C MET A 78 16.94 8.66 -1.55
N LYS A 79 17.82 8.02 -2.33
CA LYS A 79 17.49 6.77 -3.00
C LYS A 79 17.21 5.74 -1.92
N GLY A 80 15.94 5.40 -1.75
CA GLY A 80 15.51 4.32 -0.89
C GLY A 80 14.26 3.69 -1.47
N ASP A 81 14.17 2.37 -1.34
CA ASP A 81 12.94 1.65 -1.66
C ASP A 81 11.91 1.89 -0.55
N VAL A 82 10.63 1.82 -0.90
CA VAL A 82 9.55 1.90 0.09
C VAL A 82 9.61 0.65 0.95
N GLN A 83 9.67 0.80 2.26
CA GLN A 83 9.76 -0.33 3.20
C GLN A 83 8.41 -0.58 3.85
N VAL A 84 8.01 -1.84 3.93
CA VAL A 84 6.75 -2.29 4.57
C VAL A 84 7.09 -3.25 5.69
N THR A 85 6.49 -3.05 6.85
CA THR A 85 6.58 -3.94 8.01
C THR A 85 5.21 -4.53 8.28
N VAL A 86 5.14 -5.84 8.51
CA VAL A 86 3.93 -6.52 8.99
C VAL A 86 3.86 -6.38 10.52
N GLU A 87 2.70 -6.02 11.03
CA GLU A 87 2.49 -5.73 12.45
C GLU A 87 1.55 -6.76 13.11
N PRO A 88 1.73 -7.06 14.41
CA PRO A 88 2.77 -6.54 15.30
C PRO A 88 4.15 -7.14 15.00
N LYS A 89 5.21 -6.34 15.13
CA LYS A 89 6.59 -6.84 15.02
C LYS A 89 6.85 -7.97 16.02
N GLU A 90 7.02 -9.19 15.51
CA GLU A 90 7.45 -10.33 16.34
C GLU A 90 8.92 -10.22 16.77
N ARG A 91 9.74 -9.45 16.05
CA ARG A 91 11.18 -9.29 16.28
C ARG A 91 11.61 -7.84 16.06
N ASN A 92 12.81 -7.50 16.51
CA ASN A 92 13.45 -6.19 16.28
C ASN A 92 13.94 -6.02 14.82
N ARG A 93 13.08 -6.35 13.85
CA ARG A 93 13.32 -6.19 12.42
C ARG A 93 12.93 -4.78 11.99
N HIS A 94 13.70 -4.23 11.06
CA HIS A 94 13.46 -2.89 10.53
C HIS A 94 12.29 -2.84 9.53
N TRP A 95 12.11 -3.89 8.72
CA TRP A 95 11.10 -4.00 7.65
C TRP A 95 10.90 -5.47 7.23
N ASP A 96 9.83 -5.85 6.54
CA ASP A 96 9.58 -7.25 6.07
C ASP A 96 9.54 -7.36 4.55
N TYR A 97 8.99 -6.35 3.89
CA TYR A 97 8.98 -6.20 2.44
C TYR A 97 9.55 -4.86 1.98
N GLU A 98 10.01 -4.83 0.74
CA GLU A 98 10.41 -3.61 0.02
C GLU A 98 9.62 -3.51 -1.28
N VAL A 99 9.25 -2.28 -1.65
CA VAL A 99 8.69 -1.97 -2.97
C VAL A 99 9.79 -1.30 -3.77
N THR A 100 10.20 -1.96 -4.85
CA THR A 100 11.29 -1.52 -5.73
C THR A 100 10.74 -1.07 -7.08
N ALA A 101 11.57 -0.32 -7.83
CA ALA A 101 11.37 0.11 -9.22
C ALA A 101 10.35 1.25 -9.44
N SER A 102 9.95 1.47 -10.70
CA SER A 102 9.25 2.69 -11.13
C SER A 102 7.79 2.42 -11.52
N PHE A 103 6.88 3.16 -10.87
CA PHE A 103 5.45 3.11 -11.18
C PHE A 103 5.17 3.56 -12.62
N VAL A 104 5.84 4.63 -13.07
CA VAL A 104 5.72 5.17 -14.44
C VAL A 104 6.14 4.12 -15.47
N GLN A 105 7.22 3.39 -15.18
CA GLN A 105 7.71 2.32 -16.06
C GLN A 105 6.95 1.00 -15.90
N ARG A 106 5.93 0.96 -15.02
CA ARG A 106 5.15 -0.23 -14.68
C ARG A 106 6.02 -1.42 -14.28
N SER A 107 7.15 -1.15 -13.63
CA SER A 107 8.15 -2.16 -13.25
C SER A 107 8.16 -2.46 -11.75
N CYS A 108 7.17 -1.95 -11.00
CA CYS A 108 7.08 -2.13 -9.56
C CYS A 108 7.03 -3.61 -9.15
N ALA A 109 7.79 -3.93 -8.12
CA ALA A 109 7.77 -5.24 -7.49
C ALA A 109 7.86 -5.11 -5.96
N ILE A 110 7.05 -5.89 -5.26
CA ILE A 110 7.09 -6.10 -3.82
C ILE A 110 7.93 -7.35 -3.57
N LYS A 111 9.03 -7.21 -2.81
CA LYS A 111 9.95 -8.31 -2.50
C LYS A 111 10.06 -8.48 -1.00
N ASN A 112 10.22 -9.73 -0.56
CA ASN A 112 10.62 -10.00 0.81
C ASN A 112 12.14 -9.77 0.98
N ARG A 113 12.64 -9.89 2.21
CA ARG A 113 14.07 -9.75 2.52
C ARG A 113 15.01 -10.72 1.80
N ALA A 114 14.52 -11.89 1.42
CA ALA A 114 15.31 -12.87 0.65
C ALA A 114 15.41 -12.48 -0.84
N GLY A 115 14.75 -11.39 -1.26
CA GLY A 115 14.65 -10.97 -2.64
C GLY A 115 13.57 -11.71 -3.43
N HIS A 116 12.78 -12.59 -2.79
CA HIS A 116 11.67 -13.27 -3.44
C HIS A 116 10.53 -12.29 -3.70
N VAL A 117 10.02 -12.29 -4.92
CA VAL A 117 8.91 -11.44 -5.35
C VAL A 117 7.61 -11.98 -4.74
N ALA A 118 6.92 -11.14 -3.96
CA ALA A 118 5.58 -11.43 -3.45
C ALA A 118 4.50 -10.94 -4.42
N ALA A 119 4.74 -9.79 -5.05
CA ALA A 119 3.86 -9.26 -6.09
C ALA A 119 4.64 -8.40 -7.08
N GLN A 120 4.21 -8.36 -8.34
CA GLN A 120 4.80 -7.48 -9.35
C GLN A 120 3.79 -7.06 -10.39
N ASN A 121 4.05 -5.93 -11.05
CA ASN A 121 3.24 -5.51 -12.18
C ASN A 121 3.38 -6.50 -13.35
N GLY A 122 2.26 -6.95 -13.89
CA GLY A 122 2.16 -7.73 -15.12
C GLY A 122 2.04 -6.84 -16.35
N VAL A 123 2.26 -7.43 -17.53
CA VAL A 123 2.12 -6.72 -18.81
C VAL A 123 0.64 -6.70 -19.22
N LYS A 124 -0.03 -5.56 -19.03
CA LYS A 124 -1.39 -5.33 -19.58
C LYS A 124 -1.45 -3.97 -20.27
N GLY A 125 -2.03 -3.95 -21.47
CA GLY A 125 -2.15 -2.76 -22.31
C GLY A 125 -3.14 -1.72 -21.77
N MET A 126 -3.23 -0.56 -22.44
CA MET A 126 -4.29 0.42 -22.18
C MET A 126 -5.63 -0.06 -22.74
N LEU A 127 -6.69 0.02 -21.93
CA LEU A 127 -8.07 -0.18 -22.37
C LEU A 127 -8.80 1.16 -22.24
N ALA A 128 -9.15 1.74 -23.40
CA ALA A 128 -10.10 2.84 -23.58
C ALA A 128 -10.23 3.85 -22.41
N GLY A 129 -9.17 4.64 -22.18
CA GLY A 129 -9.22 5.79 -21.26
C GLY A 129 -9.19 5.47 -19.77
N ARG A 130 -8.99 4.21 -19.36
CA ARG A 130 -8.75 3.82 -17.96
C ARG A 130 -7.33 3.29 -17.79
N ASP A 131 -6.69 3.71 -16.71
CA ASP A 131 -5.43 3.12 -16.27
C ASP A 131 -5.71 1.72 -15.69
N LEU A 132 -5.39 0.70 -16.49
CA LEU A 132 -5.49 -0.70 -16.08
C LEU A 132 -4.10 -1.23 -15.77
N TYR A 133 -3.89 -1.59 -14.51
CA TYR A 133 -2.68 -2.26 -14.05
C TYR A 133 -3.00 -3.72 -13.74
N GLN A 134 -2.18 -4.64 -14.23
CA GLN A 134 -2.20 -6.02 -13.78
C GLN A 134 -1.15 -6.16 -12.69
N VAL A 135 -1.52 -6.74 -11.55
CA VAL A 135 -0.58 -7.13 -10.51
C VAL A 135 -0.67 -8.65 -10.38
N VAL A 136 0.47 -9.33 -10.47
CA VAL A 136 0.58 -10.77 -10.27
C VAL A 136 1.07 -11.01 -8.85
N VAL A 137 0.26 -11.67 -8.03
CA VAL A 137 0.59 -12.05 -6.66
C VAL A 137 1.09 -13.50 -6.65
N GLN A 138 2.24 -13.75 -6.04
CA GLN A 138 2.79 -15.10 -5.92
C GLN A 138 2.09 -15.86 -4.79
N PRO A 139 1.64 -17.11 -5.01
CA PRO A 139 0.99 -17.90 -3.98
C PRO A 139 1.99 -18.40 -2.94
N GLY A 140 1.55 -18.49 -1.67
CA GLY A 140 2.31 -19.16 -0.61
C GLY A 140 3.49 -18.39 -0.05
N LEU A 141 3.60 -17.09 -0.33
CA LEU A 141 4.57 -16.18 0.27
C LEU A 141 3.94 -15.35 1.40
#